data_AF-A0A6L2JAZ1-F1
#
_entry.id   AF-A0A6L2JAZ1-F1
#
_cell.length_a   1.000
_cell.length_b   1.000
_cell.length_c   1.000
_cell.angle_alpha   90.00
_cell.angle_beta   90.00
_cell.angle_gamma   90.00
#
_symmetry.space_group_name_H-M   'P 1'
#
loop_
_entity.id
_entity.type
_entity.pdbx_description
1 polymer ?
#
loop_
_entity_poly.entity_id
_entity_poly.type
_entity_poly.pdbx_seq_one_letter_code
_entity_poly.pdbx_strand_id
1 'polypeptide(L)'
;MVVKRLRLNESRGLGLLLMRMWLLRSLSVHARKGKLFMDASGSHPPKKLTGDHKTSSEAATGVKYLSILKELLASSKLNVEVDSSHHSSTNASGAEGDSIIRSIVVPPAMTEAVVTSHAVNVLRFWKQVSAAEATEKMHAAKIDAMKQRNVALEKEKDSLDGKVTELQSLVFVKDLELNDLNVHALETTCFGLNDHVSGYERLKEQIEEFQDAQMNIVNDKVARLDADLLEMALHLEEKFDPHLLTIISGRSRAIKKGMQDGLSTGIDHEKAGRSLTDVVAYNMAVEVDYNSALQTLREVDFPLLDELKSHKDASTVDVMDLLRLEGPLVDAPGISDLKPDVEQLTLPIHRPEDQVVFGETSLSFALSVTHSRVERITKNVGA
;
A
#
# COMPACT_ATOMS: atom_id res chain seq x y z
N MET A 1 -44.57 26.06 38.61
CA MET A 1 -43.82 25.85 37.34
C MET A 1 -42.48 25.13 37.47
N VAL A 2 -41.92 24.96 38.68
CA VAL A 2 -40.58 24.37 38.89
C VAL A 2 -40.59 22.83 38.87
N VAL A 3 -41.69 22.19 39.28
CA VAL A 3 -41.78 20.72 39.40
C VAL A 3 -41.88 19.99 38.05
N LYS A 4 -42.39 20.63 36.99
CA LYS A 4 -42.41 20.03 35.63
C LYS A 4 -41.03 20.04 34.95
N ARG A 5 -40.08 20.86 35.44
CA ARG A 5 -38.73 20.96 34.85
C ARG A 5 -37.74 19.92 35.39
N LEU A 6 -38.00 19.32 36.56
CA LEU A 6 -37.15 18.25 37.11
C LEU A 6 -37.42 16.86 36.49
N ARG A 7 -38.67 16.49 36.17
CA ARG A 7 -38.96 15.17 35.56
C ARG A 7 -38.41 14.97 34.14
N LEU A 8 -38.14 16.05 33.41
CA LEU A 8 -37.59 16.01 32.06
C LEU A 8 -36.06 15.85 32.02
N ASN A 9 -35.36 16.12 33.12
CA ASN A 9 -33.90 15.93 33.19
C ASN A 9 -33.49 14.52 33.65
N GLU A 10 -34.28 13.87 34.51
CA GLU A 10 -34.00 12.47 34.93
C GLU A 10 -34.21 11.47 33.80
N SER A 11 -35.24 11.68 32.97
CA SER A 11 -35.52 10.84 31.79
C SER A 11 -34.48 11.03 30.68
N ARG A 12 -33.89 12.22 30.54
CA ARG A 12 -32.77 12.50 29.64
C ARG A 12 -31.45 11.90 30.14
N GLY A 13 -31.20 11.91 31.44
CA GLY A 13 -30.02 11.30 32.06
C GLY A 13 -29.97 9.79 31.88
N LEU A 14 -31.09 9.10 32.13
CA LEU A 14 -31.20 7.65 31.94
C LEU A 14 -31.08 7.25 30.46
N GLY A 15 -31.64 8.04 29.54
CA GLY A 15 -31.49 7.82 28.10
C GLY A 15 -30.03 7.90 27.66
N LEU A 16 -29.28 8.91 28.13
CA LEU A 16 -27.87 9.09 27.81
C LEU A 16 -26.98 8.00 28.42
N LEU A 17 -27.34 7.51 29.61
CA LEU A 17 -26.60 6.46 30.32
C LEU A 17 -26.82 5.09 29.65
N LEU A 18 -28.05 4.78 29.23
CA LEU A 18 -28.35 3.60 28.42
C LEU A 18 -27.69 3.65 27.04
N MET A 19 -27.63 4.83 26.41
CA MET A 19 -26.96 5.02 25.12
C MET A 19 -25.44 4.85 25.24
N ARG A 20 -24.83 5.33 26.34
CA ARG A 20 -23.40 5.10 26.66
C ARG A 20 -23.11 3.63 26.97
N MET A 21 -23.95 2.95 27.74
CA MET A 21 -23.81 1.51 28.01
C MET A 21 -23.95 0.69 26.72
N TRP A 22 -24.87 1.07 25.82
CA TRP A 22 -25.03 0.42 24.53
C TRP A 22 -23.81 0.63 23.61
N LEU A 23 -23.25 1.85 23.57
CA LEU A 23 -22.03 2.17 22.84
C LEU A 23 -20.81 1.41 23.36
N LEU A 24 -20.59 1.36 24.68
CA LEU A 24 -19.49 0.61 25.29
C LEU A 24 -19.61 -0.90 25.05
N ARG A 25 -20.84 -1.45 25.07
CA ARG A 25 -21.10 -2.86 24.76
C ARG A 25 -20.86 -3.16 23.28
N SER A 26 -21.26 -2.28 22.36
CA SER A 26 -20.99 -2.43 20.92
C SER A 26 -19.50 -2.32 20.59
N LEU A 27 -18.76 -1.40 21.23
CA LEU A 27 -17.31 -1.25 21.05
C LEU A 27 -16.55 -2.47 21.61
N SER A 28 -16.99 -3.03 22.74
CA SER A 28 -16.42 -4.25 23.32
C SER A 28 -16.70 -5.51 22.48
N VAL A 29 -17.85 -5.57 21.81
CA VAL A 29 -18.19 -6.65 20.86
C VAL A 29 -17.39 -6.52 19.56
N HIS A 30 -17.13 -5.31 19.08
CA HIS A 30 -16.28 -5.08 17.91
C HIS A 30 -14.79 -5.32 18.20
N ALA A 31 -14.28 -4.92 19.38
CA ALA A 31 -12.92 -5.23 19.81
C ALA A 31 -12.67 -6.75 19.96
N ARG A 32 -13.68 -7.51 20.40
CA ARG A 32 -13.61 -8.98 20.45
C ARG A 32 -13.77 -9.66 19.09
N LYS A 33 -14.53 -9.09 18.15
CA LYS A 33 -14.59 -9.59 16.76
C LYS A 33 -13.33 -9.26 15.95
N GLY A 34 -12.66 -8.15 16.22
CA GLY A 34 -11.35 -7.82 15.63
C GLY A 34 -10.24 -8.80 16.06
N LYS A 35 -10.33 -9.35 17.28
CA LYS A 35 -9.38 -10.37 17.78
C LYS A 35 -9.69 -11.79 17.28
N LEU A 36 -10.91 -12.06 16.80
CA LEU A 36 -11.30 -13.37 16.27
C LEU A 36 -11.17 -13.50 14.74
N PHE A 37 -10.86 -12.40 14.03
CA PHE A 37 -10.66 -12.40 12.57
C PHE A 37 -9.19 -12.35 12.13
N MET A 38 -8.25 -12.25 13.08
CA MET A 38 -6.79 -12.35 12.82
C MET A 38 -6.19 -13.72 13.17
N ASP A 39 -6.98 -14.66 13.71
CA ASP A 39 -6.52 -16.00 14.12
C ASP A 39 -7.03 -17.14 13.23
N ALA A 40 -7.59 -16.82 12.05
CA ALA A 40 -8.03 -17.81 11.07
C ALA A 40 -7.47 -17.54 9.66
N SER A 41 -6.15 -17.41 9.56
CA SER A 41 -5.43 -17.82 8.35
C SER A 41 -4.43 -18.87 8.75
N GLY A 42 -4.83 -20.13 8.54
CA GLY A 42 -4.01 -21.30 8.79
C GLY A 42 -2.66 -21.18 8.10
N SER A 43 -1.61 -21.15 8.91
CA SER A 43 -0.24 -21.42 8.51
C SER A 43 -0.17 -22.85 7.95
N HIS A 44 -0.29 -22.96 6.63
CA HIS A 44 0.15 -24.14 5.89
C HIS A 44 1.68 -24.10 5.80
N PRO A 45 2.37 -25.25 5.94
CA PRO A 45 3.81 -25.31 5.74
C PRO A 45 4.12 -24.98 4.28
N PRO A 46 5.25 -24.32 3.97
CA PRO A 46 5.55 -23.95 2.61
C PRO A 46 5.81 -25.23 1.80
N LYS A 47 4.85 -25.59 0.95
CA LYS A 47 5.05 -26.56 -0.11
C LYS A 47 6.13 -25.99 -1.02
N LYS A 48 7.24 -26.73 -1.14
CA LYS A 48 8.19 -26.65 -2.26
C LYS A 48 7.40 -26.57 -3.56
N LEU A 49 7.31 -25.38 -4.15
CA LEU A 49 6.97 -25.21 -5.54
C LEU A 49 8.27 -25.17 -6.32
N THR A 50 8.59 -26.34 -6.86
CA THR A 50 9.41 -26.51 -8.05
C THR A 50 8.72 -25.74 -9.17
N GLY A 51 9.15 -24.49 -9.37
CA GLY A 51 8.68 -23.61 -10.44
C GLY A 51 9.85 -23.34 -11.37
N ASP A 52 9.84 -24.03 -12.51
CA ASP A 52 10.69 -23.74 -13.65
C ASP A 52 10.36 -22.35 -14.19
N HIS A 53 11.18 -21.35 -13.86
CA HIS A 53 11.22 -20.07 -14.56
C HIS A 53 12.61 -19.88 -15.16
N LYS A 54 12.74 -20.40 -16.37
CA LYS A 54 13.82 -20.14 -17.31
C LYS A 54 13.45 -18.92 -18.15
N THR A 55 14.06 -17.76 -17.87
CA THR A 55 14.46 -16.65 -18.78
C THR A 55 14.75 -15.42 -17.94
N SER A 56 16.04 -15.13 -17.67
CA SER A 56 16.90 -14.21 -18.45
C SER A 56 16.69 -12.73 -18.12
N SER A 57 17.40 -12.25 -17.10
CA SER A 57 17.86 -10.85 -17.00
C SER A 57 19.39 -10.91 -16.92
N GLU A 58 20.08 -10.76 -18.05
CA GLU A 58 20.62 -9.46 -18.47
C GLU A 58 21.71 -8.90 -17.53
N ALA A 59 22.73 -9.73 -17.29
CA ALA A 59 24.07 -9.30 -16.91
C ALA A 59 25.08 -10.11 -17.76
N ALA A 60 25.08 -9.87 -19.08
CA ALA A 60 25.94 -10.61 -20.01
C ALA A 60 26.33 -9.77 -21.24
N THR A 61 26.61 -8.49 -21.04
CA THR A 61 27.18 -7.65 -22.10
C THR A 61 28.71 -7.78 -22.18
N GLY A 62 29.41 -8.24 -21.14
CA GLY A 62 30.86 -8.51 -21.22
C GLY A 62 31.23 -9.87 -21.83
N VAL A 63 30.44 -10.91 -21.54
CA VAL A 63 30.77 -12.29 -21.94
C VAL A 63 30.32 -12.61 -23.38
N LYS A 64 29.27 -11.93 -23.89
CA LYS A 64 28.80 -12.11 -25.28
C LYS A 64 29.82 -11.65 -26.32
N TYR A 65 30.57 -10.57 -26.07
CA TYR A 65 31.64 -10.14 -26.99
C TYR A 65 32.78 -11.16 -27.05
N LEU A 66 33.10 -11.83 -25.95
CA LEU A 66 34.17 -12.83 -25.91
C LEU A 66 33.80 -14.11 -26.67
N SER A 67 32.54 -14.55 -26.59
CA SER A 67 32.06 -15.70 -27.37
C SER A 67 31.97 -15.38 -28.87
N ILE A 68 31.51 -14.18 -29.25
CA ILE A 68 31.46 -13.75 -30.65
C ILE A 68 32.87 -13.56 -31.23
N LEU A 69 33.82 -13.05 -30.45
CA LEU A 69 35.23 -12.96 -30.86
C LEU A 69 35.88 -14.34 -31.00
N LYS A 70 35.60 -15.29 -30.11
CA LYS A 70 36.09 -16.68 -30.24
C LYS A 70 35.49 -17.39 -31.47
N GLU A 71 34.23 -17.11 -31.80
CA GLU A 71 33.55 -17.68 -32.98
C GLU A 71 34.04 -17.06 -34.30
N LEU A 72 34.35 -15.75 -34.32
CA LEU A 72 35.01 -15.08 -35.45
C LEU A 72 36.47 -15.51 -35.64
N LEU A 73 37.21 -15.77 -34.55
CA LEU A 73 38.58 -16.27 -34.60
C LEU A 73 38.64 -17.76 -35.02
N ALA A 74 37.60 -18.54 -34.70
CA ALA A 74 37.45 -19.90 -35.19
C ALA A 74 37.02 -19.94 -36.67
N SER A 75 36.22 -18.96 -37.11
CA SER A 75 35.77 -18.84 -38.51
C SER A 75 36.81 -18.24 -39.46
N SER A 76 37.81 -17.51 -38.96
CA SER A 76 38.91 -16.97 -39.76
C SER A 76 40.03 -17.98 -40.03
N LYS A 77 39.94 -19.20 -39.47
CA LYS A 77 40.75 -20.35 -39.87
C LYS A 77 40.15 -20.99 -41.13
N LEU A 78 39.99 -20.17 -42.18
CA LEU A 78 39.69 -20.67 -43.51
C LEU A 78 40.89 -21.46 -44.01
N ASN A 79 40.68 -22.77 -44.07
CA ASN A 79 41.45 -23.75 -44.81
C ASN A 79 41.88 -23.18 -46.17
N VAL A 80 43.17 -22.87 -46.32
CA VAL A 80 43.85 -23.06 -47.61
C VAL A 80 44.22 -24.54 -47.65
N GLU A 81 43.20 -25.37 -47.83
CA GLU A 81 43.33 -26.77 -48.20
C GLU A 81 43.43 -26.77 -49.72
N VAL A 82 44.67 -26.76 -50.21
CA VAL A 82 44.96 -26.99 -51.63
C VAL A 82 44.75 -28.49 -51.86
N ASP A 83 43.51 -28.85 -52.14
CA ASP A 83 43.13 -30.15 -52.69
C ASP A 83 43.72 -30.26 -54.10
N SER A 84 44.95 -30.77 -54.17
CA SER A 84 45.55 -31.26 -55.39
C SER A 84 45.04 -32.68 -55.64
N SER A 85 43.86 -32.83 -56.24
CA SER A 85 43.46 -34.14 -56.77
C SER A 85 42.40 -34.08 -57.88
N HIS A 86 42.69 -34.84 -58.93
CA HIS A 86 41.82 -35.33 -60.01
C HIS A 86 41.73 -34.57 -61.34
N HIS A 87 42.69 -34.92 -62.20
CA HIS A 87 42.53 -35.57 -63.51
C HIS A 87 41.17 -35.45 -64.24
N SER A 88 41.23 -34.96 -65.49
CA SER A 88 41.03 -35.76 -66.72
C SER A 88 40.11 -35.10 -67.75
N SER A 89 40.67 -34.84 -68.94
CA SER A 89 40.05 -34.81 -70.27
C SER A 89 41.00 -34.00 -71.18
N THR A 90 42.04 -34.58 -71.79
CA THR A 90 42.00 -35.57 -72.89
C THR A 90 41.29 -35.00 -74.13
N ASN A 91 42.10 -34.51 -75.09
CA ASN A 91 41.96 -34.63 -76.56
C ASN A 91 42.56 -33.42 -77.30
N ALA A 92 43.85 -33.53 -77.63
CA ALA A 92 44.38 -32.98 -78.88
C ALA A 92 45.52 -33.91 -79.32
N SER A 93 45.10 -34.93 -80.04
CA SER A 93 45.90 -35.88 -80.80
C SER A 93 46.85 -35.19 -81.77
N GLY A 94 48.03 -35.80 -81.96
CA GLY A 94 48.69 -35.80 -83.25
C GLY A 94 49.92 -34.90 -83.32
N ALA A 95 51.06 -35.47 -82.96
CA ALA A 95 52.02 -35.92 -83.96
C ALA A 95 53.25 -36.46 -83.25
N GLU A 96 53.49 -37.76 -83.39
CA GLU A 96 54.85 -38.30 -83.46
C GLU A 96 55.64 -37.47 -84.45
N GLY A 97 56.54 -36.66 -83.91
CA GLY A 97 57.60 -36.01 -84.65
C GLY A 97 58.90 -36.59 -84.13
N ASP A 98 59.22 -37.80 -84.59
CA ASP A 98 60.60 -38.24 -84.75
C ASP A 98 61.31 -37.13 -85.52
N SER A 99 61.93 -36.19 -84.80
CA SER A 99 62.76 -35.17 -85.43
C SER A 99 64.09 -35.84 -85.71
N ILE A 100 64.06 -36.62 -86.78
CA ILE A 100 65.17 -37.03 -87.61
C ILE A 100 66.24 -35.94 -87.51
N ILE A 101 67.40 -36.30 -86.92
CA ILE A 101 68.66 -35.58 -87.12
C ILE A 101 68.97 -35.68 -88.63
N ARG A 102 68.27 -34.85 -89.41
CA ARG A 102 68.48 -34.71 -90.84
C ARG A 102 69.70 -33.82 -90.95
N SER A 103 70.83 -34.47 -91.22
CA SER A 103 72.05 -33.87 -91.72
C SER A 103 71.70 -32.70 -92.66
N ILE A 104 71.96 -31.48 -92.19
CA ILE A 104 71.97 -30.30 -93.04
C ILE A 104 73.21 -30.48 -93.94
N VAL A 105 72.97 -31.01 -95.14
CA VAL A 105 73.86 -30.79 -96.27
C VAL A 105 73.84 -29.28 -96.53
N VAL A 106 74.91 -28.62 -96.11
CA VAL A 106 75.17 -27.20 -96.35
C VAL A 106 75.31 -27.01 -97.88
N PRO A 107 74.45 -26.21 -98.54
CA PRO A 107 74.64 -25.81 -99.93
C PRO A 107 75.83 -24.84 -100.03
N PRO A 108 76.78 -25.03 -100.97
CA PRO A 108 77.93 -24.15 -101.11
C PRO A 108 77.55 -22.93 -101.96
N ALA A 109 76.77 -21.99 -101.42
CA ALA A 109 76.64 -20.61 -101.89
C ALA A 109 75.64 -19.80 -101.04
N MET A 110 76.06 -19.23 -99.90
CA MET A 110 75.46 -18.06 -99.20
C MET A 110 76.30 -17.75 -97.94
N THR A 111 77.51 -17.24 -98.14
CA THR A 111 78.56 -17.10 -97.11
C THR A 111 78.77 -15.65 -96.68
N GLU A 112 77.84 -15.07 -95.90
CA GLU A 112 78.13 -13.99 -94.91
C GLU A 112 76.86 -13.49 -94.17
N ALA A 113 75.74 -13.27 -94.87
CA ALA A 113 74.56 -12.61 -94.30
C ALA A 113 73.76 -13.45 -93.27
N VAL A 114 73.73 -14.78 -93.41
CA VAL A 114 73.03 -15.68 -92.47
C VAL A 114 73.85 -15.91 -91.20
N VAL A 115 75.17 -16.01 -91.34
CA VAL A 115 76.11 -16.17 -90.22
C VAL A 115 76.11 -14.92 -89.33
N THR A 116 76.05 -13.73 -89.92
CA THR A 116 75.97 -12.46 -89.19
C THR A 116 74.64 -12.30 -88.44
N SER A 117 73.51 -12.70 -89.05
CA SER A 117 72.18 -12.69 -88.37
C SER A 117 72.12 -13.65 -87.17
N HIS A 118 72.69 -14.85 -87.30
CA HIS A 118 72.75 -15.82 -86.20
C HIS A 118 73.64 -15.30 -85.05
N ALA A 119 74.80 -14.72 -85.35
CA ALA A 119 75.68 -14.13 -84.34
C ALA A 119 75.02 -12.98 -83.56
N VAL A 120 74.25 -12.11 -84.23
CA VAL A 120 73.50 -11.01 -83.59
C VAL A 120 72.39 -11.55 -82.67
N ASN A 121 71.69 -12.62 -83.08
CA ASN A 121 70.66 -13.25 -82.26
C ASN A 121 71.24 -13.94 -81.01
N VAL A 122 72.39 -14.62 -81.14
CA VAL A 122 73.11 -15.22 -80.00
C VAL A 122 73.56 -14.15 -79.00
N LEU A 123 74.09 -13.02 -79.48
CA LEU A 123 74.50 -11.92 -78.60
C LEU A 123 73.30 -11.27 -77.88
N ARG A 124 72.18 -11.09 -78.58
CA ARG A 124 70.93 -10.58 -77.98
C ARG A 124 70.40 -11.53 -76.90
N PHE A 125 70.40 -12.84 -77.19
CA PHE A 125 69.98 -13.87 -76.24
C PHE A 125 70.88 -13.88 -75.01
N TRP A 126 72.21 -13.82 -75.18
CA TRP A 126 73.15 -13.78 -74.06
C TRP A 126 72.94 -12.54 -73.17
N LYS A 127 72.69 -11.37 -73.77
CA LYS A 127 72.32 -10.16 -73.03
C LYS A 127 71.01 -10.32 -72.24
N GLN A 128 70.00 -10.98 -72.79
CA GLN A 128 68.74 -11.28 -72.09
C GLN A 128 68.96 -12.28 -70.95
N VAL A 129 69.78 -13.31 -71.15
CA VAL A 129 70.14 -14.29 -70.11
C VAL A 129 70.88 -13.61 -68.96
N SER A 130 71.87 -12.76 -69.23
CA SER A 130 72.58 -12.01 -68.18
C SER A 130 71.65 -11.05 -67.42
N ALA A 131 70.70 -10.40 -68.10
CA ALA A 131 69.69 -9.57 -67.43
C ALA A 131 68.75 -10.41 -66.57
N ALA A 132 68.28 -11.56 -67.06
CA ALA A 132 67.44 -12.48 -66.30
C ALA A 132 68.17 -13.02 -65.04
N GLU A 133 69.43 -13.41 -65.18
CA GLU A 133 70.27 -13.87 -64.06
C GLU A 133 70.43 -12.77 -63.00
N ALA A 134 70.62 -11.51 -63.40
CA ALA A 134 70.69 -10.39 -62.47
C ALA A 134 69.35 -10.17 -61.74
N THR A 135 68.22 -10.29 -62.43
CA THR A 135 66.89 -10.19 -61.79
C THR A 135 66.60 -11.36 -60.85
N GLU A 136 67.05 -12.57 -61.19
CA GLU A 136 66.92 -13.75 -60.33
C GLU A 136 67.71 -13.58 -59.03
N LYS A 137 68.97 -13.12 -59.12
CA LYS A 137 69.81 -12.81 -57.95
C LYS A 137 69.17 -11.73 -57.07
N MET A 138 68.59 -10.69 -57.68
CA MET A 138 67.85 -9.64 -56.95
C MET A 138 66.61 -10.22 -56.24
N HIS A 139 65.85 -11.09 -56.91
CA HIS A 139 64.67 -11.74 -56.32
C HIS A 139 65.05 -12.67 -55.17
N ALA A 140 66.13 -13.45 -55.32
CA ALA A 140 66.66 -14.29 -54.25
C ALA A 140 67.04 -13.47 -53.01
N ALA A 141 67.76 -12.35 -53.19
CA ALA A 141 68.11 -11.45 -52.08
C ALA A 141 66.87 -10.86 -51.38
N LYS A 142 65.84 -10.49 -52.16
CA LYS A 142 64.56 -10.00 -51.61
C LYS A 142 63.83 -11.08 -50.82
N ILE A 143 63.82 -12.32 -51.30
CA ILE A 143 63.23 -13.47 -50.61
C ILE A 143 63.92 -13.70 -49.26
N ASP A 144 65.25 -13.65 -49.21
CA ASP A 144 65.98 -13.86 -47.95
C ASP A 144 65.78 -12.72 -46.96
N ALA A 145 65.73 -11.46 -47.43
CA ALA A 145 65.37 -10.32 -46.60
C ALA A 145 63.94 -10.45 -46.02
N MET A 146 62.98 -10.93 -46.82
CA MET A 146 61.62 -11.21 -46.36
C MET A 146 61.58 -12.34 -45.32
N LYS A 147 62.33 -13.42 -45.50
CA LYS A 147 62.42 -14.52 -44.52
C LYS A 147 62.96 -14.02 -43.18
N GLN A 148 64.02 -13.20 -43.19
CA GLN A 148 64.58 -12.63 -41.96
C GLN A 148 63.56 -11.73 -41.25
N ARG A 149 62.81 -10.90 -42.00
CA ARG A 149 61.74 -10.08 -41.42
C ARG A 149 60.64 -10.94 -40.80
N ASN A 150 60.25 -12.04 -41.42
CA ASN A 150 59.25 -12.95 -40.86
C ASN A 150 59.72 -13.58 -39.54
N VAL A 151 61.00 -13.96 -39.44
CA VAL A 151 61.57 -14.46 -38.18
C VAL A 151 61.54 -13.39 -37.08
N ALA A 152 61.82 -12.13 -37.41
CA ALA A 152 61.73 -11.03 -36.44
C ALA A 152 60.28 -10.78 -35.97
N LEU A 153 59.32 -10.78 -36.91
CA LEU A 153 57.90 -10.62 -36.59
C LEU A 153 57.35 -11.75 -35.73
N GLU A 154 57.80 -13.00 -35.94
CA GLU A 154 57.37 -14.13 -35.10
C GLU A 154 57.85 -13.96 -33.65
N LYS A 155 59.10 -13.49 -33.45
CA LYS A 155 59.61 -13.17 -32.11
C LYS A 155 58.86 -12.03 -31.44
N GLU A 156 58.49 -10.99 -32.19
CA GLU A 156 57.67 -9.90 -31.66
C GLU A 156 56.27 -10.38 -31.27
N LYS A 157 55.65 -11.24 -32.07
CA LYS A 157 54.37 -11.88 -31.77
C LYS A 157 54.43 -12.72 -30.51
N ASP A 158 55.46 -13.56 -30.36
CA ASP A 158 55.65 -14.39 -29.14
C ASP A 158 55.85 -13.51 -27.90
N SER A 159 56.59 -12.40 -28.04
CA SER A 159 56.75 -11.42 -26.96
C SER A 159 55.44 -10.72 -26.60
N LEU A 160 54.62 -10.37 -27.60
CA LEU A 160 53.31 -9.75 -27.39
C LEU A 160 52.33 -10.73 -26.72
N ASP A 161 52.35 -12.00 -27.12
CA ASP A 161 51.54 -13.06 -26.51
C ASP A 161 51.88 -13.23 -25.01
N GLY A 162 53.18 -13.22 -24.67
CA GLY A 162 53.63 -13.17 -23.29
C GLY A 162 53.07 -11.98 -22.51
N LYS A 163 53.08 -10.77 -23.09
CA LYS A 163 52.49 -9.58 -22.45
C LYS A 163 50.97 -9.67 -22.29
N VAL A 164 50.27 -10.27 -23.26
CA VAL A 164 48.83 -10.46 -23.20
C VAL A 164 48.47 -11.42 -22.05
N THR A 165 49.21 -12.51 -21.89
CA THR A 165 48.98 -13.45 -20.78
C THR A 165 49.26 -12.83 -19.41
N GLU A 166 50.30 -12.00 -19.29
CA GLU A 166 50.60 -11.25 -18.06
C GLU A 166 49.48 -10.24 -17.72
N LEU A 167 49.04 -9.45 -18.70
CA LEU A 167 47.94 -8.50 -18.50
C LEU A 167 46.63 -9.21 -18.16
N GLN A 168 46.33 -10.36 -18.76
CA GLN A 168 45.15 -11.16 -18.42
C GLN A 168 45.19 -11.63 -16.96
N SER A 169 46.35 -12.10 -16.48
CA SER A 169 46.54 -12.48 -15.08
C SER A 169 46.34 -11.28 -14.14
N LEU A 170 46.92 -10.12 -14.48
CA LEU A 170 46.78 -8.89 -13.68
C LEU A 170 45.32 -8.41 -13.61
N VAL A 171 44.60 -8.43 -14.73
CA VAL A 171 43.17 -8.08 -14.78
C VAL A 171 42.36 -9.03 -13.88
N PHE A 172 42.62 -10.34 -13.96
CA PHE A 172 41.94 -11.32 -13.11
C PHE A 172 42.17 -11.08 -11.62
N VAL A 173 43.40 -10.75 -11.22
CA VAL A 173 43.72 -10.40 -9.82
C VAL A 173 42.96 -9.16 -9.37
N LYS A 174 42.95 -8.11 -10.21
CA LYS A 174 42.26 -6.85 -9.89
C LYS A 174 40.75 -7.02 -9.80
N ASP A 175 40.16 -7.85 -10.66
CA ASP A 175 38.72 -8.17 -10.59
C ASP A 175 38.39 -8.88 -9.27
N LEU A 176 39.27 -9.77 -8.79
CA LEU A 176 39.08 -10.50 -7.54
C LEU A 176 39.20 -9.57 -6.32
N GLU A 177 40.20 -8.69 -6.28
CA GLU A 177 40.38 -7.66 -5.23
C GLU A 177 39.20 -6.68 -5.18
N LEU A 178 38.72 -6.22 -6.35
CA LEU A 178 37.58 -5.30 -6.43
C LEU A 178 36.33 -5.98 -5.86
N ASN A 179 36.05 -7.21 -6.27
CA ASN A 179 34.90 -7.96 -5.76
C ASN A 179 34.95 -8.14 -4.24
N ASP A 180 36.13 -8.48 -3.67
CA ASP A 180 36.30 -8.65 -2.22
C ASP A 180 36.06 -7.34 -1.45
N LEU A 181 36.64 -6.23 -1.89
CA LEU A 181 36.44 -4.91 -1.29
C LEU A 181 34.97 -4.47 -1.37
N ASN A 182 34.31 -4.70 -2.51
CA ASN A 182 32.92 -4.37 -2.70
C ASN A 182 31.99 -5.21 -1.80
N VAL A 183 32.28 -6.50 -1.62
CA VAL A 183 31.52 -7.39 -0.73
C VAL A 183 31.72 -6.96 0.73
N HIS A 184 32.96 -6.74 1.18
CA HIS A 184 33.24 -6.33 2.56
C HIS A 184 32.60 -4.97 2.90
N ALA A 185 32.69 -3.99 1.99
CA ALA A 185 32.04 -2.70 2.17
C ALA A 185 30.52 -2.84 2.28
N LEU A 186 29.91 -3.64 1.41
CA LEU A 186 28.47 -3.92 1.45
C LEU A 186 28.06 -4.62 2.74
N GLU A 187 28.81 -5.64 3.16
CA GLU A 187 28.55 -6.39 4.40
C GLU A 187 28.59 -5.48 5.64
N THR A 188 29.58 -4.58 5.71
CA THR A 188 29.68 -3.58 6.79
C THR A 188 28.47 -2.65 6.80
N THR A 189 28.02 -2.19 5.62
CA THR A 189 26.82 -1.33 5.54
C THR A 189 25.55 -2.08 5.92
N CYS A 190 25.40 -3.35 5.51
CA CYS A 190 24.26 -4.19 5.89
C CYS A 190 24.22 -4.44 7.40
N PHE A 191 25.37 -4.67 8.04
CA PHE A 191 25.44 -4.85 9.49
C PHE A 191 24.99 -3.58 10.24
N GLY A 192 25.49 -2.40 9.85
CA GLY A 192 25.07 -1.13 10.46
C GLY A 192 23.59 -0.81 10.25
N LEU A 193 23.02 -1.16 9.09
CA LEU A 193 21.59 -1.04 8.85
C LEU A 193 20.77 -1.99 9.73
N ASN A 194 21.26 -3.22 9.95
CA ASN A 194 20.58 -4.19 10.80
C ASN A 194 20.52 -3.73 12.27
N ASP A 195 21.60 -3.15 12.78
CA ASP A 195 21.62 -2.53 14.12
C ASP A 195 20.56 -1.41 14.21
N HIS A 196 20.43 -0.58 13.18
CA HIS A 196 19.40 0.45 13.10
C HIS A 196 17.98 -0.14 13.11
N VAL A 197 17.71 -1.18 12.31
CA VAL A 197 16.41 -1.85 12.24
C VAL A 197 16.04 -2.45 13.61
N SER A 198 17.00 -3.11 14.27
CA SER A 198 16.78 -3.64 15.64
C SER A 198 16.48 -2.54 16.66
N GLY A 199 17.08 -1.36 16.50
CA GLY A 199 16.79 -0.18 17.31
C GLY A 199 15.35 0.32 17.17
N TYR A 200 14.80 0.28 15.94
CA TYR A 200 13.40 0.62 15.69
C TYR A 200 12.43 -0.41 16.29
N GLU A 201 12.76 -1.70 16.22
CA GLU A 201 11.95 -2.76 16.82
C GLU A 201 11.85 -2.59 18.35
N ARG A 202 12.98 -2.31 19.02
CA ARG A 202 13.00 -1.99 20.45
C ARG A 202 12.20 -0.73 20.79
N LEU A 203 12.28 0.33 19.97
CA LEU A 203 11.50 1.55 20.19
C LEU A 203 10.00 1.27 20.09
N LYS A 204 9.59 0.43 19.13
CA LYS A 204 8.20 0.01 18.96
C LYS A 204 7.70 -0.73 20.21
N GLU A 205 8.47 -1.68 20.73
CA GLU A 205 8.13 -2.39 21.98
C GLU A 205 7.95 -1.44 23.17
N GLN A 206 8.82 -0.44 23.32
CA GLN A 206 8.69 0.57 24.38
C GLN A 206 7.42 1.43 24.24
N ILE A 207 7.01 1.74 23.03
CA ILE A 207 5.76 2.48 22.77
C ILE A 207 4.55 1.62 23.16
N GLU A 208 4.55 0.34 22.80
CA GLU A 208 3.48 -0.60 23.17
C GLU A 208 3.40 -0.75 24.71
N GLU A 209 4.55 -0.92 25.39
CA GLU A 209 4.61 -0.99 26.86
C GLU A 209 4.07 0.30 27.53
N PHE A 210 4.43 1.47 27.00
CA PHE A 210 3.92 2.75 27.50
C PHE A 210 2.40 2.87 27.31
N GLN A 211 1.88 2.46 26.16
CA GLN A 211 0.44 2.48 25.88
C GLN A 211 -0.33 1.55 26.81
N ASP A 212 0.17 0.34 27.04
CA ASP A 212 -0.43 -0.62 27.97
C ASP A 212 -0.40 -0.11 29.41
N ALA A 213 0.70 0.51 29.84
CA ALA A 213 0.79 1.13 31.16
C ALA A 213 -0.23 2.27 31.34
N GLN A 214 -0.38 3.15 30.35
CA GLN A 214 -1.39 4.21 30.38
C GLN A 214 -2.81 3.65 30.38
N MET A 215 -3.07 2.62 29.57
CA MET A 215 -4.36 1.96 29.50
C MET A 215 -4.75 1.34 30.85
N ASN A 216 -3.80 0.68 31.54
CA ASN A 216 -4.03 0.13 32.88
C ASN A 216 -4.40 1.21 33.90
N ILE A 217 -3.70 2.36 33.89
CA ILE A 217 -4.02 3.50 34.77
C ILE A 217 -5.44 4.03 34.50
N VAL A 218 -5.84 4.10 33.24
CA VAL A 218 -7.19 4.53 32.86
C VAL A 218 -8.23 3.50 33.31
N ASN A 219 -7.99 2.22 33.09
CA ASN A 219 -8.87 1.14 33.51
C ASN A 219 -9.07 1.11 35.02
N ASP A 220 -8.01 1.31 35.81
CA ASP A 220 -8.09 1.39 37.27
C ASP A 220 -8.94 2.57 37.74
N LYS A 221 -8.79 3.74 37.10
CA LYS A 221 -9.62 4.92 37.39
C LYS A 221 -11.09 4.69 37.05
N VAL A 222 -11.36 4.02 35.91
CA VAL A 222 -12.72 3.66 35.50
C VAL A 222 -13.33 2.68 36.50
N ALA A 223 -12.60 1.63 36.89
CA ALA A 223 -13.07 0.67 37.88
C ALA A 223 -13.39 1.33 39.24
N ARG A 224 -12.59 2.32 39.66
CA ARG A 224 -12.88 3.09 40.88
C ARG A 224 -14.15 3.94 40.74
N LEU A 225 -14.33 4.63 39.61
CA LEU A 225 -15.55 5.39 39.36
C LEU A 225 -16.79 4.50 39.31
N ASP A 226 -16.68 3.30 38.73
CA ASP A 226 -17.77 2.33 38.71
C ASP A 226 -18.15 1.87 40.12
N ALA A 227 -17.15 1.66 41.00
CA ALA A 227 -17.38 1.34 42.41
C ALA A 227 -18.05 2.50 43.17
N ASP A 228 -17.57 3.73 42.99
CA ASP A 228 -18.14 4.94 43.61
C ASP A 228 -19.60 5.16 43.16
N LEU A 229 -19.89 4.97 41.87
CA LEU A 229 -21.24 5.06 41.32
C LEU A 229 -22.17 3.99 41.90
N LEU A 230 -21.68 2.75 42.05
CA LEU A 230 -22.44 1.66 42.66
C LEU A 230 -22.74 1.95 44.14
N GLU A 231 -21.77 2.47 44.89
CA GLU A 231 -21.95 2.87 46.29
C GLU A 231 -22.99 3.99 46.41
N MET A 232 -22.92 5.02 45.56
CA MET A 232 -23.93 6.07 45.53
C MET A 232 -25.32 5.52 45.20
N ALA A 233 -25.44 4.59 44.24
CA ALA A 233 -26.71 3.98 43.89
C ALA A 233 -27.31 3.21 45.08
N LEU A 234 -26.50 2.42 45.79
CA LEU A 234 -26.93 1.70 46.99
C LEU A 234 -27.34 2.65 48.13
N HIS A 235 -26.61 3.75 48.32
CA HIS A 235 -26.95 4.76 49.33
C HIS A 235 -28.25 5.50 49.00
N LEU A 236 -28.50 5.76 47.72
CA LEU A 236 -29.77 6.33 47.25
C LEU A 236 -30.93 5.35 47.54
N GLU A 237 -30.78 4.07 47.20
CA GLU A 237 -31.79 3.04 47.47
C GLU A 237 -32.01 2.85 48.98
N GLU A 238 -30.95 2.84 49.79
CA GLU A 238 -31.06 2.64 51.24
C GLU A 238 -31.65 3.85 51.97
N LYS A 239 -31.25 5.09 51.62
CA LYS A 239 -31.66 6.28 52.38
C LYS A 239 -32.86 7.01 51.80
N PHE A 240 -32.98 7.08 50.48
CA PHE A 240 -34.03 7.89 49.85
C PHE A 240 -35.32 7.11 49.67
N ASP A 241 -35.27 5.82 49.32
CA ASP A 241 -36.49 5.04 49.09
C ASP A 241 -37.35 4.87 50.35
N PRO A 242 -36.80 4.53 51.54
CA PRO A 242 -37.62 4.47 52.75
C PRO A 242 -38.22 5.82 53.14
N HIS A 243 -37.49 6.92 52.90
CA HIS A 243 -37.97 8.27 53.22
C HIS A 243 -39.12 8.68 52.30
N LEU A 244 -38.98 8.46 50.99
CA LEU A 244 -40.03 8.68 50.01
C LEU A 244 -41.25 7.81 50.30
N LEU A 245 -41.07 6.52 50.59
CA LEU A 245 -42.15 5.62 50.98
C LEU A 245 -42.86 6.09 52.25
N THR A 246 -42.11 6.58 53.25
CA THR A 246 -42.70 7.12 54.49
C THR A 246 -43.53 8.38 54.23
N ILE A 247 -43.02 9.31 53.40
CA ILE A 247 -43.74 10.54 53.01
C ILE A 247 -45.02 10.21 52.24
N ILE A 248 -44.93 9.28 51.27
CA ILE A 248 -46.08 8.84 50.46
C ILE A 248 -47.11 8.15 51.36
N SER A 249 -46.68 7.29 52.28
CA SER A 249 -47.56 6.62 53.25
C SER A 249 -48.25 7.62 54.18
N GLY A 250 -47.52 8.60 54.70
CA GLY A 250 -48.08 9.67 55.54
C GLY A 250 -49.13 10.51 54.81
N ARG A 251 -48.84 10.94 53.58
CA ARG A 251 -49.81 11.66 52.73
C ARG A 251 -51.05 10.82 52.43
N SER A 252 -50.86 9.56 52.05
CA SER A 252 -51.97 8.65 51.74
C SER A 252 -52.87 8.43 52.96
N ARG A 253 -52.27 8.31 54.16
CA ARG A 253 -53.00 8.21 55.43
C ARG A 253 -53.79 9.48 55.75
N ALA A 254 -53.19 10.66 55.58
CA ALA A 254 -53.85 11.94 55.81
C ALA A 254 -55.04 12.17 54.86
N ILE A 255 -54.89 11.81 53.58
CA ILE A 255 -55.97 11.86 52.59
C ILE A 255 -57.10 10.90 52.99
N LYS A 256 -56.76 9.64 53.31
CA LYS A 256 -57.76 8.64 53.72
C LYS A 256 -58.55 9.12 54.95
N LYS A 257 -57.87 9.71 55.94
CA LYS A 257 -58.52 10.25 57.12
C LYS A 257 -59.37 11.48 56.80
N GLY A 258 -58.86 12.44 56.02
CA GLY A 258 -59.63 13.60 55.57
C GLY A 258 -60.88 13.23 54.76
N MET A 259 -60.79 12.18 53.93
CA MET A 259 -61.96 11.62 53.23
C MET A 259 -62.96 10.98 54.20
N GLN A 260 -62.49 10.21 55.19
CA GLN A 260 -63.37 9.61 56.21
C GLN A 260 -64.04 10.66 57.09
N ASP A 261 -63.27 11.64 57.58
CA ASP A 261 -63.76 12.73 58.42
C ASP A 261 -64.72 13.62 57.62
N GLY A 262 -64.35 13.99 56.39
CA GLY A 262 -65.19 14.76 55.48
C GLY A 262 -66.49 14.03 55.10
N LEU A 263 -66.43 12.71 54.86
CA LEU A 263 -67.62 11.89 54.60
C LEU A 263 -68.50 11.76 55.85
N SER A 264 -67.93 11.56 57.03
CA SER A 264 -68.69 11.53 58.30
C SER A 264 -69.39 12.85 58.53
N THR A 265 -68.65 13.96 58.41
CA THR A 265 -69.19 15.31 58.59
C THR A 265 -70.25 15.61 57.52
N GLY A 266 -70.04 15.16 56.28
CA GLY A 266 -71.01 15.25 55.19
C GLY A 266 -72.28 14.44 55.45
N ILE A 267 -72.18 13.20 55.94
CA ILE A 267 -73.33 12.37 56.32
C ILE A 267 -74.10 13.02 57.48
N ASP A 268 -73.40 13.58 58.46
CA ASP A 268 -74.01 14.31 59.57
C ASP A 268 -74.71 15.60 59.10
N HIS A 269 -74.17 16.28 58.08
CA HIS A 269 -74.76 17.48 57.50
C HIS A 269 -75.89 17.18 56.49
N GLU A 270 -75.85 16.05 55.78
CA GLU A 270 -76.85 15.58 54.82
C GLU A 270 -78.08 14.98 55.51
N LYS A 271 -77.93 14.52 56.76
CA LYS A 271 -79.05 14.21 57.66
C LYS A 271 -79.96 15.41 57.95
N ALA A 272 -79.51 16.63 57.60
CA ALA A 272 -80.24 17.88 57.82
C ALA A 272 -80.81 18.55 56.56
N GLY A 273 -80.75 17.98 55.34
CA GLY A 273 -81.44 18.69 54.26
C GLY A 273 -81.42 18.30 52.79
N ARG A 274 -80.88 17.17 52.31
CA ARG A 274 -81.08 16.79 50.89
C ARG A 274 -81.19 15.29 50.69
N SER A 275 -82.16 14.86 49.88
CA SER A 275 -82.32 13.47 49.44
C SER A 275 -81.30 13.14 48.36
N LEU A 276 -80.77 11.92 48.38
CA LEU A 276 -79.82 11.33 47.43
C LEU A 276 -80.22 11.43 45.94
N THR A 277 -81.45 11.87 45.64
CA THR A 277 -81.96 12.15 44.30
C THR A 277 -81.28 13.34 43.60
N ASP A 278 -80.62 14.26 44.32
CA ASP A 278 -79.96 15.44 43.72
C ASP A 278 -78.51 15.19 43.22
N VAL A 279 -77.89 14.04 43.54
CA VAL A 279 -76.51 13.70 43.10
C VAL A 279 -76.48 13.05 41.70
N VAL A 280 -77.65 12.81 41.10
CA VAL A 280 -77.76 12.19 39.75
C VAL A 280 -77.36 13.13 38.62
N ALA A 281 -77.01 14.40 38.89
CA ALA A 281 -76.45 15.30 37.90
C ALA A 281 -74.91 15.15 37.73
N TYR A 282 -74.38 13.92 37.78
CA TYR A 282 -73.07 13.65 37.18
C TYR A 282 -73.23 13.86 35.68
N ASN A 283 -72.75 15.00 35.21
CA ASN A 283 -72.96 15.48 33.85
C ASN A 283 -72.30 14.52 32.85
N MET A 284 -73.10 13.59 32.33
CA MET A 284 -72.74 12.60 31.31
C MET A 284 -72.08 13.25 30.07
N ALA A 285 -72.33 14.55 29.83
CA ALA A 285 -71.69 15.30 28.76
C ALA A 285 -70.16 15.43 28.94
N VAL A 286 -69.65 15.52 30.17
CA VAL A 286 -68.21 15.67 30.42
C VAL A 286 -67.45 14.38 30.08
N GLU A 287 -68.08 13.22 30.31
CA GLU A 287 -67.54 11.93 29.94
C GLU A 287 -67.55 11.73 28.41
N VAL A 288 -68.59 12.22 27.73
CA VAL A 288 -68.67 12.24 26.27
C VAL A 288 -67.59 13.15 25.67
N ASP A 289 -67.37 14.35 26.23
CA ASP A 289 -66.33 15.28 25.76
C ASP A 289 -64.91 14.71 25.97
N TYR A 290 -64.66 14.06 27.11
CA TYR A 290 -63.38 13.39 27.38
C TYR A 290 -63.12 12.23 26.42
N ASN A 291 -64.12 11.38 26.17
CA ASN A 291 -64.00 10.27 25.25
C ASN A 291 -63.85 10.76 23.80
N SER A 292 -64.53 11.85 23.42
CA SER A 292 -64.37 12.50 22.11
C SER A 292 -62.96 13.09 21.93
N ALA A 293 -62.38 13.68 22.97
CA ALA A 293 -61.01 14.18 22.96
C ALA A 293 -59.96 13.05 22.86
N LEU A 294 -60.19 11.90 23.51
CA LEU A 294 -59.34 10.73 23.36
C LEU A 294 -59.44 10.10 21.96
N GLN A 295 -60.65 10.04 21.40
CA GLN A 295 -60.89 9.51 20.07
C GLN A 295 -60.16 10.35 19.00
N THR A 296 -60.31 11.68 19.08
CA THR A 296 -59.61 12.62 18.19
C THR A 296 -58.09 12.52 18.33
N LEU A 297 -57.54 12.40 19.54
CA LEU A 297 -56.10 12.19 19.72
C LEU A 297 -55.60 10.85 19.11
N ARG A 298 -56.45 9.82 19.11
CA ARG A 298 -56.13 8.49 18.55
C ARG A 298 -56.17 8.47 17.02
N GLU A 299 -56.94 9.37 16.42
CA GLU A 299 -57.10 9.54 14.97
C GLU A 299 -56.10 10.54 14.37
N VAL A 300 -55.28 11.22 15.20
CA VAL A 300 -54.16 12.02 14.69
C VAL A 300 -53.06 11.09 14.19
N ASP A 301 -52.87 11.05 12.88
CA ASP A 301 -51.74 10.38 12.26
C ASP A 301 -50.44 11.13 12.60
N PHE A 302 -49.40 10.38 12.98
CA PHE A 302 -48.07 10.90 13.27
C PHE A 302 -47.12 10.51 12.14
N PRO A 303 -47.11 11.23 11.00
CA PRO A 303 -46.32 10.84 9.82
C PRO A 303 -44.83 10.68 10.11
N LEU A 304 -44.27 11.49 11.02
CA LEU A 304 -42.88 11.36 11.49
C LEU A 304 -42.62 10.01 12.19
N LEU A 305 -43.61 9.50 12.93
CA LEU A 305 -43.48 8.23 13.65
C LEU A 305 -43.52 7.05 12.68
N ASP A 306 -44.37 7.10 11.65
CA ASP A 306 -44.43 6.07 10.61
C ASP A 306 -43.15 6.05 9.76
N GLU A 307 -42.61 7.23 9.46
CA GLU A 307 -41.37 7.37 8.72
C GLU A 307 -40.15 6.86 9.51
N LEU A 308 -40.05 7.19 10.80
CA LEU A 308 -39.04 6.62 11.72
C LEU A 308 -39.18 5.10 11.84
N LYS A 309 -40.41 4.59 11.90
CA LYS A 309 -40.69 3.15 12.02
C LYS A 309 -40.31 2.39 10.75
N SER A 310 -40.38 3.03 9.58
CA SER A 310 -39.93 2.44 8.32
C SER A 310 -38.39 2.31 8.22
N HIS A 311 -37.63 3.05 9.03
CA HIS A 311 -36.17 3.08 9.05
C HIS A 311 -35.54 2.33 10.24
N LYS A 312 -36.24 1.33 10.80
CA LYS A 312 -35.77 0.57 11.98
C LYS A 312 -34.41 -0.13 11.81
N ASP A 313 -34.03 -0.43 10.57
CA ASP A 313 -32.78 -1.14 10.21
C ASP A 313 -31.73 -0.20 9.59
N ALA A 314 -32.03 1.10 9.51
CA ALA A 314 -31.11 2.10 8.96
C ALA A 314 -29.97 2.39 9.94
N SER A 315 -28.84 2.89 9.42
CA SER A 315 -27.72 3.25 10.28
C SER A 315 -28.08 4.48 11.13
N THR A 316 -27.41 4.65 12.28
CA THR A 316 -27.60 5.85 13.13
C THR A 316 -27.38 7.15 12.35
N VAL A 317 -26.49 7.14 11.35
CA VAL A 317 -26.23 8.30 10.49
C VAL A 317 -27.46 8.62 9.63
N ASP A 318 -28.07 7.62 9.00
CA ASP A 318 -29.26 7.79 8.15
C ASP A 318 -30.47 8.29 8.97
N VAL A 319 -30.65 7.78 10.19
CA VAL A 319 -31.72 8.25 11.10
C VAL A 319 -31.46 9.68 11.55
N MET A 320 -30.21 10.05 11.81
CA MET A 320 -29.85 11.43 12.17
C MET A 320 -30.03 12.39 11.00
N ASP A 321 -29.73 11.97 9.77
CA ASP A 321 -29.93 12.78 8.57
C ASP A 321 -31.43 12.96 8.25
N LEU A 322 -32.26 11.94 8.48
CA LEU A 322 -33.72 12.05 8.38
C LEU A 322 -34.30 13.05 9.40
N LEU A 323 -33.79 13.05 10.63
CA LEU A 323 -34.20 13.98 11.69
C LEU A 323 -33.67 15.40 11.51
N ARG A 324 -32.66 15.62 10.65
CA ARG A 324 -32.04 16.93 10.43
C ARG A 324 -32.96 17.93 9.71
N LEU A 325 -34.15 17.52 9.25
CA LEU A 325 -35.13 18.40 8.55
C LEU A 325 -34.52 19.16 7.35
N GLU A 326 -33.39 18.70 6.83
CA GLU A 326 -32.57 19.38 5.81
C GLU A 326 -32.77 18.75 4.42
N GLY A 327 -34.00 18.31 4.15
CA GLY A 327 -34.46 17.70 2.90
C GLY A 327 -35.73 18.38 2.35
N PRO A 328 -36.41 17.83 1.32
CA PRO A 328 -37.52 18.45 0.57
C PRO A 328 -38.76 18.87 1.38
N LEU A 329 -38.76 18.65 2.69
CA LEU A 329 -39.84 18.96 3.63
C LEU A 329 -39.89 20.44 4.05
N VAL A 330 -38.94 21.27 3.60
CA VAL A 330 -38.86 22.71 3.93
C VAL A 330 -40.13 23.49 3.54
N ASP A 331 -40.91 22.99 2.57
CA ASP A 331 -42.12 23.66 2.08
C ASP A 331 -43.42 23.23 2.80
N ALA A 332 -43.35 22.34 3.80
CA ALA A 332 -44.54 21.94 4.57
C ALA A 332 -44.99 23.05 5.55
N PRO A 333 -46.27 23.46 5.57
CA PRO A 333 -46.75 24.56 6.41
C PRO A 333 -46.61 24.21 7.90
N GLY A 334 -45.84 24.99 8.65
CA GLY A 334 -45.72 24.88 10.12
C GLY A 334 -44.38 24.35 10.66
N ILE A 335 -43.43 23.98 9.80
CA ILE A 335 -42.09 23.51 10.25
C ILE A 335 -41.11 24.68 10.46
N SER A 336 -41.36 25.83 9.83
CA SER A 336 -40.53 27.04 9.93
C SER A 336 -40.43 27.60 11.35
N ASP A 337 -41.43 27.35 12.21
CA ASP A 337 -41.48 27.82 13.60
C ASP A 337 -40.69 26.93 14.59
N LEU A 338 -40.26 25.74 14.16
CA LEU A 338 -39.52 24.78 14.97
C LEU A 338 -38.00 24.83 14.74
N LYS A 339 -37.51 25.65 13.80
CA LYS A 339 -36.07 25.80 13.55
C LYS A 339 -35.44 26.54 14.73
N PRO A 340 -34.61 25.88 15.57
CA PRO A 340 -33.90 26.59 16.61
C PRO A 340 -32.92 27.56 15.93
N ASP A 341 -33.02 28.84 16.26
CA ASP A 341 -32.07 29.84 15.79
C ASP A 341 -30.69 29.48 16.34
N VAL A 342 -29.84 28.94 15.47
CA VAL A 342 -28.52 28.40 15.83
C VAL A 342 -27.60 29.51 16.32
N GLU A 343 -27.89 30.77 15.99
CA GLU A 343 -27.14 31.93 16.49
C GLU A 343 -27.48 32.25 17.95
N GLN A 344 -28.64 31.81 18.45
CA GLN A 344 -29.07 32.02 19.84
C GLN A 344 -28.68 30.88 20.79
N LEU A 345 -28.16 29.76 20.28
CA LEU A 345 -27.69 28.65 21.11
C LEU A 345 -26.32 28.98 21.72
N THR A 346 -26.34 29.59 22.91
CA THR A 346 -25.15 29.81 23.73
C THR A 346 -24.86 28.59 24.62
N LEU A 347 -23.59 28.19 24.67
CA LEU A 347 -23.08 27.17 25.57
C LEU A 347 -22.25 27.84 26.69
N PRO A 348 -22.55 27.57 27.97
CA PRO A 348 -21.72 28.03 29.06
C PRO A 348 -20.36 27.33 29.05
N ILE A 349 -19.30 28.11 29.12
CA ILE A 349 -17.92 27.63 29.26
C ILE A 349 -17.64 27.48 30.75
N HIS A 350 -17.50 26.24 31.19
CA HIS A 350 -17.11 25.93 32.56
C HIS A 350 -15.60 25.84 32.67
N ARG A 351 -15.07 26.45 33.73
CA ARG A 351 -13.69 26.25 34.15
C ARG A 351 -13.56 24.86 34.80
N PRO A 352 -12.63 24.00 34.36
CA PRO A 352 -12.58 22.60 34.81
C PRO A 352 -12.30 22.44 36.31
N GLU A 353 -11.56 23.37 36.92
CA GLU A 353 -11.10 23.24 38.31
C GLU A 353 -12.22 23.44 39.33
N ASP A 354 -13.16 24.34 39.07
CA ASP A 354 -14.16 24.82 40.02
C ASP A 354 -15.59 24.83 39.45
N GLN A 355 -15.78 24.39 38.19
CA GLN A 355 -17.04 24.39 37.44
C GLN A 355 -17.73 25.77 37.32
N VAL A 356 -17.03 26.84 37.68
CA VAL A 356 -17.57 28.20 37.58
C VAL A 356 -17.75 28.55 36.10
N VAL A 357 -18.94 29.05 35.74
CA VAL A 357 -19.23 29.54 34.39
C VAL A 357 -18.38 30.78 34.15
N PHE A 358 -17.37 30.64 33.29
CA PHE A 358 -16.41 31.70 32.97
C PHE A 358 -16.91 32.61 31.84
N GLY A 359 -17.86 32.14 31.04
CA GLY A 359 -18.51 32.90 29.98
C GLY A 359 -19.47 32.03 29.17
N GLU A 360 -20.10 32.62 28.16
CA GLU A 360 -20.92 31.92 27.17
C GLU A 360 -20.24 32.00 25.81
N THR A 361 -20.42 30.97 24.98
CA THR A 361 -19.92 30.96 23.60
C THR A 361 -20.98 30.39 22.68
N SER A 362 -21.15 31.00 21.52
CA SER A 362 -22.08 30.50 20.51
C SER A 362 -21.65 29.11 20.02
N LEU A 363 -22.61 28.19 19.90
CA LEU A 363 -22.39 26.83 19.39
C LEU A 363 -21.67 26.83 18.03
N SER A 364 -21.98 27.80 17.16
CA SER A 364 -21.36 27.94 15.84
C SER A 364 -19.85 28.21 15.92
N PHE A 365 -19.43 29.04 16.88
CA PHE A 365 -18.02 29.32 17.14
C PHE A 365 -17.29 28.11 17.72
N ALA A 366 -17.93 27.36 18.64
CA ALA A 366 -17.34 26.15 19.19
C ALA A 366 -17.10 25.07 18.10
N LEU A 367 -18.07 24.90 17.18
CA LEU A 367 -17.96 23.95 16.08
C LEU A 367 -16.92 24.35 15.03
N SER A 368 -16.76 25.65 14.74
CA SER A 368 -15.74 26.10 13.79
C SER A 368 -14.31 25.88 14.32
N VAL A 369 -14.10 26.06 15.62
CA VAL A 369 -12.83 25.80 16.30
C VAL A 369 -12.50 24.31 16.31
N THR A 370 -13.48 23.44 16.60
CA THR A 370 -13.25 21.98 16.58
C THR A 370 -12.96 21.47 15.18
N HIS A 371 -13.69 21.93 14.16
CA HIS A 371 -13.43 21.60 12.77
C HIS A 371 -12.01 21.99 12.34
N SER A 372 -11.59 23.22 12.65
CA SER A 372 -10.22 23.72 12.36
C SER A 372 -9.13 22.94 13.10
N ARG A 373 -9.44 22.36 14.27
CA ARG A 373 -8.50 21.51 15.02
C ARG A 373 -8.38 20.13 14.40
N VAL A 374 -9.50 19.54 13.99
CA VAL A 374 -9.52 18.25 13.28
C VAL A 374 -8.75 18.35 11.97
N GLU A 375 -9.00 19.39 11.16
CA GLU A 375 -8.31 19.57 9.87
C GLU A 375 -6.78 19.66 10.02
N ARG A 376 -6.28 20.34 11.06
CA ARG A 376 -4.84 20.39 11.37
C ARG A 376 -4.28 19.01 11.77
N ILE A 377 -5.02 18.24 12.57
CA ILE A 377 -4.58 16.90 12.97
C ILE A 377 -4.55 15.99 11.74
N THR A 378 -5.57 16.04 10.88
CA THR A 378 -5.62 15.23 9.65
C THR A 378 -4.48 15.58 8.70
N LYS A 379 -4.12 16.86 8.53
CA LYS A 379 -2.97 17.28 7.72
C LYS A 379 -1.63 16.80 8.28
N ASN A 380 -1.48 16.72 9.60
CA ASN A 380 -0.25 16.28 10.26
C ASN A 380 -0.07 14.75 10.29
N VAL A 381 -1.14 13.98 10.08
CA VAL A 381 -1.09 12.50 10.03
C VAL A 381 -0.84 11.99 8.60
N GLY A 382 -1.17 12.81 7.59
CA GLY A 382 -0.96 12.47 6.18
C GLY A 382 0.37 12.95 5.58
N ALA A 383 1.19 13.67 6.35
CA ALA A 383 2.54 14.12 5.99
C ALA A 383 3.57 13.34 6.80
#